data_AF-A0A4V2LNN4-F1
#
_entry.id   AF-A0A4V2LNN4-F1
#
_cell.length_a   1.000
_cell.length_b   1.000
_cell.length_c   1.000
_cell.angle_alpha   90.00
_cell.angle_beta   90.00
_cell.angle_gamma   90.00
#
_symmetry.space_group_name_H-M   'P 1'
#
loop_
_entity.id
_entity.type
_entity.pdbx_description
1 polymer ?
#
loop_
_entity_poly.entity_id
_entity_poly.type
_entity_poly.pdbx_seq_one_letter_code
_entity_poly.pdbx_strand_id
1 'polypeptide(L)'
;MMKQESRPFLKLSHARLFLNANKYATLEKQLENDEKYILKFLIKNEGRGRAKFVNIFTSEVLLREEFSRLEENETVTVELELNKVELEKLVNNKNNFLCLIIKFKDIYDSEFSAFYGFNIDSIKTNKNIIPVNILSYQNQYNSDIAN
;
A
#
# COMPACT_ATOMS: atom_id res chain seq x y z
N MET A 1 -16.97 -15.48 19.78
CA MET A 1 -15.58 -15.63 19.31
C MET A 1 -15.60 -15.46 17.79
N MET A 2 -15.04 -14.38 17.25
CA MET A 2 -15.07 -14.14 15.79
C MET A 2 -14.32 -15.28 15.09
N LYS A 3 -14.97 -15.94 14.11
CA LYS A 3 -14.34 -16.99 13.29
C LYS A 3 -13.14 -16.36 12.57
N GLN A 4 -11.93 -16.74 12.97
CA GLN A 4 -10.73 -16.39 12.22
C GLN A 4 -10.77 -17.10 10.88
N GLU A 5 -10.64 -16.36 9.79
CA GLU A 5 -10.57 -16.91 8.45
C GLU A 5 -9.32 -17.79 8.32
N SER A 6 -9.48 -19.01 7.81
CA SER A 6 -8.36 -19.92 7.49
C SER A 6 -7.51 -19.44 6.30
N ARG A 7 -7.86 -18.28 5.74
CA ARG A 7 -7.32 -17.71 4.51
C ARG A 7 -6.30 -16.62 4.85
N PRO A 8 -5.35 -16.33 3.95
CA PRO A 8 -4.49 -15.16 4.10
C PRO A 8 -5.34 -13.89 4.16
N PHE A 9 -4.99 -13.01 5.08
CA PHE A 9 -5.65 -11.72 5.25
C PHE A 9 -4.58 -10.66 5.43
N LEU A 10 -4.34 -9.89 4.38
CA LEU A 10 -3.38 -8.81 4.43
C LEU A 10 -4.05 -7.59 5.06
N LYS A 11 -3.31 -6.85 5.87
CA LYS A 11 -3.73 -5.58 6.45
C LYS A 11 -2.60 -4.57 6.36
N LEU A 12 -2.96 -3.34 6.00
CA LEU A 12 -2.01 -2.24 5.89
C LEU A 12 -2.04 -1.36 7.13
N SER A 13 -0.88 -0.84 7.51
CA SER A 13 -0.74 0.09 8.62
C SER A 13 0.43 1.04 8.44
N HIS A 14 0.46 2.11 9.26
CA HIS A 14 1.60 3.03 9.38
C HIS A 14 2.05 3.68 8.06
N ALA A 15 1.10 4.03 7.18
CA ALA A 15 1.42 4.65 5.90
C ALA A 15 1.98 6.07 6.07
N ARG A 16 3.07 6.35 5.34
CA ARG A 16 3.79 7.63 5.36
C ARG A 16 4.26 7.95 3.95
N LEU A 17 4.03 9.19 3.53
CA LEU A 17 4.50 9.75 2.27
C LEU A 17 5.76 10.58 2.53
N PHE A 18 6.83 10.28 1.82
CA PHE A 18 8.08 11.01 1.86
C PHE A 18 8.17 11.89 0.61
N LEU A 19 8.09 13.20 0.83
CA LEU A 19 8.30 14.22 -0.19
C LEU A 19 9.79 14.51 -0.31
N ASN A 20 10.32 14.38 -1.52
CA ASN A 20 11.70 14.69 -1.85
C ASN A 20 12.71 13.94 -0.96
N ALA A 21 12.69 12.61 -1.06
CA ALA A 21 13.54 11.70 -0.28
C ALA A 21 15.05 11.99 -0.43
N ASN A 22 15.45 12.77 -1.44
CA ASN A 22 16.83 13.13 -1.76
C ASN A 22 17.37 14.37 -1.03
N LYS A 23 16.63 15.01 -0.11
CA LYS A 23 17.04 16.30 0.52
C LYS A 23 18.40 16.27 1.26
N TYR A 24 18.95 15.09 1.56
CA TYR A 24 20.28 14.93 2.18
C TYR A 24 21.35 14.40 1.21
N ALA A 25 21.08 14.36 -0.09
CA ALA A 25 22.07 13.99 -1.09
C ALA A 25 23.11 15.12 -1.27
N THR A 26 24.35 14.76 -1.59
CA THR A 26 25.44 15.70 -1.88
C THR A 26 25.05 16.70 -2.98
N LEU A 27 25.66 17.90 -2.99
CA LEU A 27 25.39 18.97 -3.97
C LEU A 27 25.39 18.47 -5.43
N GLU A 28 26.28 17.53 -5.77
CA GLU A 28 26.35 16.88 -7.08
C GLU A 28 25.10 16.04 -7.41
N LYS A 29 24.54 15.34 -6.43
CA LYS A 29 23.29 14.57 -6.59
C LYS A 29 22.04 15.48 -6.62
N GLN A 30 22.09 16.69 -6.09
CA GLN A 30 20.96 17.62 -6.15
C GLN A 30 20.72 18.18 -7.55
N LEU A 31 21.76 18.24 -8.39
CA LEU A 31 21.69 18.73 -9.77
C LEU A 31 21.06 17.72 -10.76
N GLU A 32 21.04 16.44 -10.41
CA GLU A 32 20.50 15.35 -11.26
C GLU A 32 19.14 14.81 -10.80
N ASN A 33 18.62 15.25 -9.65
CA ASN A 33 17.51 14.56 -9.00
C ASN A 33 16.14 15.09 -9.42
N ASP A 34 15.45 14.30 -10.24
CA ASP A 34 13.99 14.30 -10.31
C ASP A 34 13.41 14.13 -8.90
N GLU A 35 12.36 14.89 -8.58
CA GLU A 35 11.68 14.81 -7.28
C GLU A 35 11.17 13.38 -7.05
N LYS A 36 11.74 12.68 -6.06
CA LYS A 36 11.28 11.34 -5.68
C LYS A 36 10.24 11.40 -4.56
N TYR A 37 9.10 10.76 -4.81
CA TYR A 37 8.00 10.62 -3.86
C TYR A 37 7.88 9.16 -3.46
N ILE A 38 8.05 8.86 -2.17
CA ILE A 38 8.03 7.47 -1.69
C ILE A 38 6.86 7.28 -0.73
N LEU A 39 5.95 6.37 -1.05
CA LEU A 39 4.92 5.91 -0.14
C LEU A 39 5.40 4.64 0.57
N LYS A 40 5.52 4.72 1.90
CA LYS A 40 5.97 3.62 2.75
C LYS A 40 4.86 3.18 3.69
N PHE A 41 4.64 1.89 3.81
CA PHE A 41 3.66 1.31 4.74
C PHE A 41 4.06 -0.11 5.16
N LEU A 42 3.38 -0.63 6.17
CA LEU A 42 3.54 -2.01 6.63
C LEU A 42 2.38 -2.87 6.11
N ILE A 43 2.68 -4.06 5.61
CA ILE A 43 1.72 -5.12 5.32
C ILE A 43 1.89 -6.22 6.36
N LYS A 44 0.84 -6.54 7.09
CA LYS A 44 0.78 -7.69 7.99
C LYS A 44 -0.19 -8.73 7.47
N ASN A 45 0.19 -10.01 7.51
CA ASN A 45 -0.78 -11.10 7.35
C ASN A 45 -1.44 -11.41 8.70
N GLU A 46 -2.67 -10.95 8.92
CA GLU A 46 -3.46 -11.30 10.12
C GLU A 46 -4.32 -12.56 9.91
N GLY A 47 -4.25 -13.17 8.71
CA GLY A 47 -4.92 -14.43 8.40
C GLY A 47 -4.13 -15.65 8.86
N ARG A 48 -4.81 -16.79 8.98
CA ARG A 48 -4.16 -18.07 9.34
C ARG A 48 -3.55 -18.79 8.13
N GLY A 49 -3.78 -18.30 6.91
CA GLY A 49 -3.21 -18.83 5.68
C GLY A 49 -1.98 -18.04 5.23
N ARG A 50 -0.99 -18.70 4.63
CA ARG A 50 0.16 -18.03 3.98
C ARG A 50 -0.29 -17.30 2.72
N ALA A 51 0.22 -16.09 2.52
CA ALA A 51 0.09 -15.36 1.25
C ALA A 51 1.35 -15.57 0.39
N LYS A 52 1.17 -15.84 -0.90
CA LYS A 52 2.23 -15.92 -1.92
C LYS A 52 1.93 -14.89 -3.03
N PHE A 53 2.98 -14.40 -3.70
CA PHE A 53 2.90 -13.48 -4.83
C PHE A 53 2.13 -12.18 -4.54
N VAL A 54 2.80 -11.17 -3.99
CA VAL A 54 2.16 -9.89 -3.68
C VAL A 54 2.44 -8.89 -4.79
N ASN A 55 1.57 -8.82 -5.80
CA ASN A 55 1.62 -7.74 -6.78
C ASN A 55 0.82 -6.54 -6.25
N ILE A 56 1.41 -5.35 -6.37
CA ILE A 56 0.83 -4.12 -5.83
C ILE A 56 0.57 -3.16 -7.00
N PHE A 57 -0.69 -2.77 -7.14
CA PHE A 57 -1.17 -1.90 -8.22
C PHE A 57 -1.79 -0.64 -7.62
N THR A 58 -1.73 0.47 -8.35
CA THR A 58 -2.78 1.50 -8.29
C THR A 58 -3.95 1.11 -9.19
N SER A 59 -5.01 1.92 -9.25
CA SER A 59 -6.15 1.70 -10.15
C SER A 59 -5.78 1.58 -11.64
N GLU A 60 -4.59 2.05 -12.05
CA GLU A 60 -4.19 2.16 -13.45
C GLU A 60 -2.77 1.63 -13.74
N VAL A 61 -1.89 1.51 -12.73
CA VAL A 61 -0.46 1.22 -12.93
C VAL A 61 0.02 0.14 -11.96
N LEU A 62 0.81 -0.81 -12.47
CA LEU A 62 1.57 -1.73 -11.62
C LEU A 62 2.70 -0.95 -10.95
N LEU A 63 2.64 -0.82 -9.62
CA LEU A 63 3.67 -0.12 -8.85
C LEU A 63 4.85 -1.01 -8.52
N ARG A 64 4.60 -2.30 -8.36
CA ARG A 64 5.63 -3.27 -8.04
C ARG A 64 5.25 -4.67 -8.48
N GLU A 65 6.13 -5.25 -9.29
CA GLU A 65 6.09 -6.64 -9.70
C GLU A 65 6.91 -7.50 -8.72
N GLU A 66 6.28 -8.58 -8.25
CA GLU A 66 6.82 -9.63 -7.39
C GLU A 66 7.39 -9.26 -6.01
N PHE A 67 6.89 -10.01 -5.02
CA PHE A 67 7.41 -10.07 -3.66
C PHE A 67 7.30 -11.48 -3.10
N SER A 68 8.11 -11.71 -2.07
CA SER A 68 8.19 -12.92 -1.27
C SER A 68 6.86 -13.32 -0.61
N ARG A 69 6.82 -14.59 -0.21
CA ARG A 69 5.83 -15.16 0.72
C ARG A 69 5.70 -14.29 1.98
N LEU A 70 4.50 -14.25 2.54
CA LEU A 70 4.20 -13.66 3.84
C LEU A 70 3.48 -14.70 4.70
N GLU A 71 4.17 -15.20 5.73
CA GLU A 71 3.65 -16.19 6.68
C GLU A 71 2.59 -15.57 7.60
N GLU A 72 1.89 -16.41 8.36
CA GLU A 72 0.93 -15.95 9.37
C GLU A 72 1.63 -15.03 10.40
N ASN A 73 0.98 -13.91 10.74
CA ASN A 73 1.48 -12.86 11.64
C ASN A 73 2.76 -12.14 11.20
N GLU A 74 3.33 -12.48 10.05
CA GLU A 74 4.49 -11.80 9.51
C GLU A 74 4.12 -10.39 9.04
N THR A 75 5.04 -9.45 9.23
CA THR A 75 4.88 -8.05 8.82
C THR A 75 6.07 -7.65 7.95
N VAL A 76 5.79 -7.09 6.78
CA VAL A 76 6.79 -6.59 5.85
C VAL A 76 6.61 -5.10 5.62
N THR A 77 7.72 -4.40 5.42
CA THR A 77 7.72 -3.00 5.02
C THR A 77 7.73 -2.91 3.50
N VAL A 78 6.81 -2.13 2.94
CA VAL A 78 6.72 -1.87 1.51
C VAL A 78 6.99 -0.40 1.26
N GLU A 79 7.81 -0.14 0.24
CA GLU A 79 8.12 1.19 -0.28
C GLU A 79 7.77 1.21 -1.77
N LEU A 80 6.98 2.20 -2.17
CA LEU A 80 6.55 2.42 -3.54
C LEU A 80 6.99 3.80 -3.98
N GLU A 81 7.66 3.89 -5.14
CA GLU A 81 7.95 5.17 -5.78
C GLU A 81 6.70 5.63 -6.52
N LEU A 82 6.20 6.81 -6.17
CA LEU A 82 5.05 7.43 -6.80
C LEU A 82 5.52 8.42 -7.85
N ASN A 83 4.88 8.40 -9.01
CA ASN A 83 5.03 9.47 -9.98
C ASN A 83 4.20 10.71 -9.56
N LYS A 84 4.41 11.83 -10.27
CA LYS A 84 3.72 13.09 -9.98
C LYS A 84 2.19 12.98 -10.05
N VAL A 85 1.66 12.20 -10.98
CA VAL A 85 0.20 12.00 -11.14
C VAL A 85 -0.37 11.26 -9.92
N GLU A 86 0.31 10.23 -9.44
CA GLU A 86 -0.10 9.46 -8.26
C GLU A 86 -0.01 10.28 -6.97
N LEU A 87 1.02 11.12 -6.85
CA LEU A 87 1.11 12.11 -5.80
C LEU A 87 -0.07 13.08 -5.87
N GLU A 88 -0.36 13.67 -7.03
CA GLU A 88 -1.46 14.60 -7.21
C GLU A 88 -2.81 13.97 -6.86
N LYS A 89 -3.02 12.69 -7.24
CA LYS A 89 -4.20 11.92 -6.81
C LYS A 89 -4.28 11.82 -5.29
N LEU A 90 -3.18 11.55 -4.59
CA LEU A 90 -3.15 11.44 -3.13
C LEU A 90 -3.36 12.79 -2.41
N VAL A 91 -3.00 13.91 -3.05
CA VAL A 91 -2.96 15.24 -2.43
C VAL A 91 -4.20 16.10 -2.74
N ASN A 92 -4.75 16.01 -3.96
CA ASN A 92 -5.84 16.90 -4.39
C ASN A 92 -7.22 16.34 -4.02
N ASN A 93 -7.68 16.78 -2.85
CA ASN A 93 -8.95 16.50 -2.13
C ASN A 93 -10.28 16.57 -2.92
N LYS A 94 -10.30 16.92 -4.21
CA LYS A 94 -11.58 17.19 -4.89
C LYS A 94 -12.30 15.97 -5.46
N ASN A 95 -11.64 14.82 -5.62
CA ASN A 95 -12.32 13.54 -5.97
C ASN A 95 -11.47 12.25 -5.81
N ASN A 96 -10.17 12.30 -5.49
CA ASN A 96 -9.29 11.16 -5.80
C ASN A 96 -8.68 10.50 -4.56
N PHE A 97 -9.14 9.29 -4.27
CA PHE A 97 -8.48 8.37 -3.35
C PHE A 97 -7.40 7.62 -4.13
N LEU A 98 -6.16 7.58 -3.64
CA LEU A 98 -5.19 6.62 -4.18
C LEU A 98 -5.61 5.24 -3.71
N CYS A 99 -6.25 4.47 -4.60
CA CYS A 99 -6.62 3.09 -4.34
C CYS A 99 -5.45 2.17 -4.68
N LEU A 100 -5.01 1.41 -3.69
CA LEU A 100 -3.99 0.39 -3.82
C LEU A 100 -4.65 -0.98 -3.78
N ILE A 101 -4.37 -1.77 -4.81
CA ILE A 101 -4.88 -3.13 -4.99
C ILE A 101 -3.71 -4.08 -4.77
N ILE A 102 -3.88 -4.98 -3.81
CA ILE A 102 -2.92 -6.05 -3.53
C ILE A 102 -3.50 -7.35 -4.01
N LYS A 103 -2.91 -7.93 -5.05
CA LYS A 103 -3.26 -9.28 -5.51
C LYS A 103 -2.31 -10.29 -4.89
N PHE A 104 -2.86 -11.39 -4.38
CA PHE A 104 -2.10 -12.46 -3.75
C PHE A 104 -2.77 -13.81 -3.89
N LYS A 105 -1.99 -14.87 -3.69
CA LYS A 105 -2.44 -16.27 -3.71
C LYS A 105 -2.29 -16.91 -2.34
N ASP A 106 -3.12 -17.92 -2.05
CA ASP A 106 -2.92 -18.78 -0.90
C ASP A 106 -2.01 -19.99 -1.21
N ILE A 107 -1.94 -20.96 -0.30
CA ILE A 107 -1.14 -22.18 -0.49
C ILE A 107 -1.71 -23.12 -1.56
N TYR A 108 -2.97 -22.96 -1.94
CA TYR A 108 -3.69 -23.73 -2.95
C TYR A 108 -3.81 -22.98 -4.28
N ASP A 109 -3.02 -21.91 -4.47
CA ASP A 109 -3.00 -21.04 -5.64
C ASP A 109 -4.34 -20.34 -5.95
N SER A 110 -5.22 -20.23 -4.95
CA SER A 110 -6.46 -19.44 -5.05
C SER A 110 -6.12 -17.95 -5.02
N GLU A 111 -6.69 -17.17 -5.93
CA GLU A 111 -6.40 -15.74 -6.09
C GLU A 111 -7.32 -14.86 -5.24
N PHE A 112 -6.72 -13.87 -4.60
CA PHE A 112 -7.39 -12.90 -3.74
C PHE A 112 -6.95 -11.47 -4.06
N SER A 113 -7.78 -10.51 -3.70
CA SER A 113 -7.49 -9.08 -3.85
C SER A 113 -7.90 -8.32 -2.60
N ALA A 114 -7.01 -7.47 -2.10
CA ALA A 114 -7.29 -6.53 -1.01
C ALA A 114 -7.16 -5.09 -1.50
N PHE A 115 -8.10 -4.23 -1.12
CA PHE A 115 -8.20 -2.85 -1.60
C PHE A 115 -8.03 -1.87 -0.44
N TYR A 116 -7.20 -0.86 -0.66
CA TYR A 116 -6.87 0.16 0.33
C TYR A 116 -6.93 1.53 -0.30
N GLY A 117 -7.79 2.41 0.21
CA GLY A 117 -7.72 3.82 -0.08
C GLY A 117 -6.66 4.49 0.79
N PHE A 118 -5.94 5.44 0.24
CA PHE A 118 -5.12 6.37 0.99
C PHE A 118 -5.70 7.78 0.92
N ASN A 119 -5.62 8.49 2.04
CA ASN A 119 -6.04 9.88 2.14
C ASN A 119 -5.06 10.68 3.03
N ILE A 120 -4.96 11.99 2.81
CA ILE A 120 -4.20 12.92 3.63
C ILE A 120 -5.12 14.07 4.03
N ASP A 121 -5.38 14.24 5.33
CA ASP A 121 -6.38 15.21 5.80
C ASP A 121 -6.02 16.67 5.47
N SER A 122 -4.72 17.03 5.43
CA SER A 122 -4.24 18.25 4.76
C SER A 122 -2.71 18.29 4.67
N ILE A 123 -2.18 18.79 3.55
CA ILE A 123 -0.77 19.24 3.46
C ILE A 123 -0.70 20.68 3.94
N LYS A 124 -0.79 20.88 5.26
CA LYS A 124 -0.51 22.19 5.89
C LYS A 124 0.88 22.24 6.51
N THR A 125 1.79 21.36 6.09
CA THR A 125 3.06 21.16 6.78
C THR A 125 4.24 21.30 5.83
N ASN A 126 5.24 22.12 6.21
CA ASN A 126 6.60 22.13 5.63
C ASN A 126 7.38 20.84 5.93
N LYS A 127 6.70 19.72 6.14
CA LYS A 127 7.29 18.45 6.52
C LYS A 127 7.58 17.65 5.26
N ASN A 128 8.80 17.10 5.17
CA ASN A 128 9.16 16.14 4.14
C ASN A 128 8.47 14.78 4.33
N ILE A 129 7.88 14.52 5.50
CA ILE A 129 7.18 13.27 5.80
C ILE A 129 5.75 13.62 6.21
N ILE A 130 4.80 13.06 5.48
CA ILE A 130 3.37 13.30 5.68
C ILE A 130 2.71 11.97 6.09
N PRO A 131 2.02 11.92 7.24
CA PRO A 131 1.24 10.74 7.60
C PRO A 131 0.09 10.55 6.61
N VAL A 132 -0.14 9.30 6.22
CA VAL A 132 -1.19 8.94 5.28
C VAL A 132 -2.21 8.07 6.00
N ASN A 133 -3.47 8.49 5.94
CA ASN A 133 -4.58 7.73 6.47
C ASN A 133 -4.90 6.58 5.53
N ILE A 134 -5.05 5.39 6.10
CA ILE A 134 -5.42 4.18 5.36
C ILE A 134 -6.91 3.96 5.57
N LEU A 135 -7.66 4.09 4.48
CA LEU A 135 -9.07 3.78 4.41
C LEU A 135 -9.19 2.35 3.86
N SER A 136 -9.36 1.38 4.74
CA SER A 136 -9.51 -0.01 4.32
C SER A 136 -10.91 -0.24 3.74
N TYR A 137 -10.99 -0.62 2.47
CA TYR A 137 -12.20 -1.15 1.84
C TYR A 137 -11.92 -2.59 1.45
N GLN A 138 -11.87 -3.49 2.42
CA GLN A 138 -11.76 -4.90 2.05
C GLN A 138 -13.07 -5.36 1.45
N ASN A 139 -12.99 -5.94 0.25
CA ASN A 139 -14.12 -6.46 -0.47
C ASN A 139 -14.95 -7.38 0.43
N GLN A 140 -16.22 -7.01 0.63
CA GLN A 140 -17.31 -7.88 1.10
C GLN A 140 -17.62 -9.01 0.09
N TYR A 141 -16.93 -9.09 -1.05
CA TYR A 141 -17.19 -10.05 -2.13
C TYR A 141 -16.77 -11.51 -1.88
N ASN A 142 -16.45 -11.88 -0.63
CA ASN A 142 -16.45 -13.28 -0.20
C ASN A 142 -17.56 -13.62 0.80
N SER A 143 -18.48 -12.68 1.09
CA SER A 143 -19.58 -12.90 2.05
C SER A 143 -20.74 -13.75 1.52
N ASP A 144 -20.78 -14.06 0.22
CA ASP A 144 -21.80 -14.96 -0.34
C ASP A 144 -21.50 -16.47 -0.12
N ILE A 145 -20.46 -16.82 0.64
CA ILE A 145 -20.24 -18.21 1.12
C ILE A 145 -20.29 -18.27 2.66
N ALA A 146 -21.05 -17.37 3.27
CA ALA A 146 -21.34 -17.41 4.70
C ALA A 146 -22.83 -17.13 4.96
N ASN A 147 -23.70 -17.92 4.33
CA ASN A 147 -25.03 -18.26 4.86
C ASN A 147 -25.20 -19.78 4.83
#